data_AF-A0A9D5CUC2-F1
#
_entry.id   AF-A0A9D5CUC2-F1
#
_cell.length_a   1.000
_cell.length_b   1.000
_cell.length_c   1.000
_cell.angle_alpha   90.00
_cell.angle_beta   90.00
_cell.angle_gamma   90.00
#
_symmetry.space_group_name_H-M   'P 1'
#
loop_
_entity.id
_entity.type
_entity.pdbx_description
1 polymer ?
#
loop_
_entity_poly.entity_id
_entity_poly.type
_entity_poly.pdbx_seq_one_letter_code
_entity_poly.pdbx_strand_id
1 'polypeptide(L)'
;MLGDNLPTPAQVVALYKSKNIGKLRLYNPDSGALQALQGSGIQVVLGTLNQDLQQLASTPSYATNWVATNVVPYAQSVNFSYINAGNEVIPGTLANYVYPAMQNLDSALQAANLDIPVTTSVSTEVLGVSYPPSQGAFSQTAGPIMAPIVSYLGKKQTPLLVNVYPYFAYSSDPENVKLDYALFTAQGVVVQDGSLGYNNLFDAIVDSTYSALEKAGQSNVEVVVSETGWPSSGGGNGATIENAKTYNNNVLTHVEGGTGTPKRPGKEIETYLFAMFNENQKPAGTEQNLGLFHPDMTEVYPVDFTS
;
A
#
# COMPACT_ATOMS: atom_id res chain seq x y z
N MET A 1 13.12 3.41 -2.06
CA MET A 1 14.06 2.27 -1.92
C MET A 1 15.27 2.75 -1.14
N LEU A 2 15.70 1.97 -0.16
CA LEU A 2 16.81 2.23 0.74
C LEU A 2 17.82 1.09 0.61
N GLY A 3 18.58 1.11 -0.48
CA GLY A 3 19.70 0.20 -0.67
C GLY A 3 20.71 0.70 -1.71
N ASP A 4 21.98 0.34 -1.53
CA ASP A 4 23.11 0.75 -2.40
C ASP A 4 23.64 -0.38 -3.30
N ASN A 5 23.00 -1.54 -3.26
CA ASN A 5 23.38 -2.74 -4.00
C ASN A 5 22.27 -3.24 -4.95
N LEU A 6 21.25 -2.42 -5.20
CA LEU A 6 20.08 -2.78 -6.00
C LEU A 6 20.38 -2.76 -7.52
N PRO A 7 19.67 -3.56 -8.33
CA PRO A 7 19.77 -3.52 -9.79
C PRO A 7 19.39 -2.16 -10.36
N THR A 8 19.83 -1.88 -11.59
CA THR A 8 19.41 -0.68 -12.31
C THR A 8 17.90 -0.71 -12.58
N PRO A 9 17.21 0.46 -12.68
CA PRO A 9 15.77 0.48 -12.93
C PRO A 9 15.34 -0.28 -14.19
N ALA A 10 16.17 -0.29 -15.25
CA ALA A 10 15.90 -1.08 -16.46
C ALA A 10 15.91 -2.59 -16.20
N GLN A 11 16.83 -3.10 -15.37
CA GLN A 11 16.84 -4.50 -14.95
C GLN A 11 15.62 -4.84 -14.09
N VAL A 12 15.22 -3.93 -13.20
CA VAL A 12 14.02 -4.10 -12.37
C VAL A 12 12.77 -4.17 -13.24
N VAL A 13 12.58 -3.26 -14.20
CA VAL A 13 11.44 -3.29 -15.13
C VAL A 13 11.45 -4.60 -15.95
N ALA A 14 12.62 -5.07 -16.40
CA ALA A 14 12.73 -6.34 -17.10
C ALA A 14 12.32 -7.53 -16.21
N LEU A 15 12.67 -7.51 -14.92
CA LEU A 15 12.28 -8.52 -13.94
C LEU A 15 10.77 -8.50 -13.66
N TYR A 16 10.16 -7.32 -13.52
CA TYR A 16 8.71 -7.19 -13.40
C TYR A 16 8.00 -7.84 -14.59
N LYS A 17 8.47 -7.56 -15.81
CA LYS A 17 7.90 -8.16 -17.04
C LYS A 17 8.12 -9.66 -17.12
N SER A 18 9.29 -10.18 -16.73
CA SER A 18 9.55 -11.62 -16.76
C SER A 18 8.74 -12.42 -15.74
N LYS A 19 8.24 -11.74 -14.70
CA LYS A 19 7.36 -12.28 -13.65
C LYS A 19 5.89 -11.93 -13.83
N ASN A 20 5.50 -11.35 -14.97
CA ASN A 20 4.13 -10.88 -15.25
C ASN A 20 3.55 -9.90 -14.21
N ILE A 21 4.41 -9.16 -13.50
CA ILE A 21 3.97 -8.19 -12.49
C ILE A 21 3.53 -6.92 -13.23
N GLY A 22 2.22 -6.70 -13.29
CA GLY A 22 1.60 -5.59 -14.03
C GLY A 22 1.48 -4.27 -13.28
N LYS A 23 1.76 -4.23 -11.97
CA LYS A 23 1.59 -3.05 -11.12
C LYS A 23 2.82 -2.80 -10.25
N LEU A 24 3.19 -1.54 -10.07
CA LEU A 24 4.37 -1.11 -9.32
C LEU A 24 4.05 0.14 -8.49
N ARG A 25 4.60 0.21 -7.27
CA ARG A 25 4.55 1.40 -6.42
C ARG A 25 5.93 2.03 -6.29
N LEU A 26 6.06 3.29 -6.70
CA LEU A 26 7.23 4.14 -6.45
C LEU A 26 6.95 5.02 -5.23
N TYR A 27 7.87 5.04 -4.27
CA TYR A 27 7.76 5.86 -3.05
C TYR A 27 8.14 7.33 -3.26
N ASN A 28 8.86 7.61 -4.35
CA ASN A 28 9.38 8.92 -4.71
C ASN A 28 9.44 9.04 -6.24
N PRO A 29 9.47 10.26 -6.80
CA PRO A 29 9.55 10.47 -8.24
C PRO A 29 10.98 10.27 -8.77
N ASP A 30 11.46 9.02 -8.72
CA ASP A 30 12.77 8.65 -9.27
C ASP A 30 12.76 8.74 -10.80
N SER A 31 13.53 9.68 -11.35
CA SER A 31 13.56 9.93 -12.80
C SER A 31 14.14 8.76 -13.59
N GLY A 32 15.09 8.02 -13.02
CA GLY A 32 15.67 6.83 -13.66
C GLY A 32 14.64 5.70 -13.78
N ALA A 33 13.84 5.48 -12.74
CA ALA A 33 12.73 4.53 -12.75
C ALA A 33 11.63 4.95 -13.72
N LEU A 34 11.20 6.21 -13.69
CA LEU A 34 10.20 6.73 -14.62
C LEU A 34 10.66 6.61 -16.08
N GLN A 35 11.93 6.88 -16.36
CA GLN A 35 12.52 6.69 -17.69
C GLN A 35 12.47 5.22 -18.14
N ALA A 36 12.81 4.28 -17.24
CA ALA A 36 12.78 2.85 -17.53
C ALA A 36 11.36 2.29 -17.71
N LEU A 37 10.36 2.91 -17.09
CA LEU A 37 8.95 2.49 -17.14
C LEU A 37 8.24 2.90 -18.45
N GLN A 38 8.79 3.83 -19.23
CA GLN A 38 8.18 4.29 -20.48
C GLN A 38 7.94 3.13 -21.46
N GLY A 39 6.69 2.96 -21.89
CA GLY A 39 6.29 1.89 -22.81
C GLY A 39 6.32 0.49 -22.20
N SER A 40 6.51 0.34 -20.89
CA SER A 40 6.54 -0.97 -20.22
C SER A 40 5.15 -1.61 -20.12
N GLY A 41 4.09 -0.80 -20.06
CA GLY A 41 2.72 -1.22 -19.78
C GLY A 41 2.40 -1.43 -18.29
N ILE A 42 3.42 -1.35 -17.42
CA ILE A 42 3.26 -1.50 -15.97
C ILE A 42 2.51 -0.28 -15.43
N GLN A 43 1.47 -0.53 -14.62
CA GLN A 43 0.71 0.47 -13.88
C GLN A 43 1.52 1.00 -12.70
N VAL A 44 1.52 2.31 -12.50
CA VAL A 44 2.41 2.98 -11.54
C VAL A 44 1.62 3.81 -10.53
N VAL A 45 1.81 3.49 -9.25
CA VAL A 45 1.51 4.41 -8.15
C VAL A 45 2.74 5.27 -7.90
N LEU A 46 2.63 6.58 -8.08
CA LEU A 46 3.74 7.52 -7.89
C LEU A 46 3.57 8.30 -6.58
N GLY A 47 4.42 8.01 -5.61
CA GLY A 47 4.48 8.70 -4.32
C GLY A 47 5.22 10.05 -4.38
N THR A 48 4.70 11.02 -3.65
CA THR A 48 5.45 12.21 -3.25
C THR A 48 6.40 11.84 -2.10
N LEU A 49 7.47 12.62 -1.94
CA LEU A 49 8.25 12.55 -0.71
C LEU A 49 7.47 13.18 0.45
N ASN A 50 7.55 12.58 1.64
CA ASN A 50 6.88 13.11 2.83
C ASN A 50 7.36 14.55 3.15
N GLN A 51 8.66 14.84 2.97
CA GLN A 51 9.21 16.17 3.20
C GLN A 51 8.66 17.26 2.25
N ASP A 52 8.10 16.87 1.10
CA ASP A 52 7.55 17.82 0.14
C ASP A 52 6.11 18.23 0.50
N LEU A 53 5.43 17.47 1.38
CA LEU A 53 4.01 17.67 1.71
C LEU A 53 3.68 19.10 2.13
N GLN A 54 4.52 19.71 2.98
CA GLN A 54 4.26 21.07 3.45
C GLN A 54 4.28 22.09 2.30
N GLN A 55 5.22 21.95 1.35
CA GLN A 55 5.31 22.83 0.18
C GLN A 55 4.18 22.55 -0.81
N LEU A 56 3.90 21.27 -1.08
CA LEU A 56 2.78 20.84 -1.89
C LEU A 56 1.44 21.38 -1.37
N ALA A 57 1.27 21.42 -0.05
CA ALA A 57 0.08 21.93 0.61
C ALA A 57 -0.02 23.46 0.58
N SER A 58 1.08 24.15 0.87
CA SER A 58 1.08 25.59 1.16
C SER A 58 1.35 26.46 -0.06
N THR A 59 1.86 25.89 -1.16
CA THR A 59 2.31 26.64 -2.34
C THR A 59 1.82 25.98 -3.63
N PRO A 60 0.69 26.42 -4.20
CA PRO A 60 0.12 25.80 -5.40
C PRO A 60 1.10 25.74 -6.60
N SER A 61 1.94 26.75 -6.80
CA SER A 61 2.96 26.75 -7.85
C SER A 61 4.03 25.66 -7.64
N TYR A 62 4.30 25.26 -6.39
CA TYR A 62 5.17 24.13 -6.10
C TYR A 62 4.55 22.82 -6.58
N ALA A 63 3.25 22.61 -6.34
CA ALA A 63 2.53 21.44 -6.88
C ALA A 63 2.47 21.44 -8.41
N THR A 64 2.24 22.59 -9.05
CA THR A 64 2.32 22.73 -10.51
C THR A 64 3.69 22.32 -11.03
N ASN A 65 4.78 22.81 -10.42
CA ASN A 65 6.14 22.46 -10.81
C ASN A 65 6.46 20.98 -10.55
N TRP A 66 5.96 20.41 -9.45
CA TRP A 66 6.11 19.00 -9.15
C TRP A 66 5.48 18.14 -10.23
N VAL A 67 4.24 18.43 -10.66
CA VAL A 67 3.55 17.71 -11.74
C VAL A 67 4.26 17.91 -13.08
N ALA A 68 4.65 19.14 -13.41
CA ALA A 68 5.38 19.47 -14.64
C ALA A 68 6.74 18.75 -14.75
N THR A 69 7.39 18.47 -13.62
CA THR A 69 8.69 17.80 -13.57
C THR A 69 8.55 16.28 -13.56
N ASN A 70 7.62 15.76 -12.76
CA ASN A 70 7.61 14.34 -12.41
C ASN A 70 6.55 13.51 -13.14
N VAL A 71 5.55 14.15 -13.74
CA VAL A 71 4.41 13.46 -14.37
C VAL A 71 4.30 13.80 -15.85
N VAL A 72 4.24 15.10 -16.19
CA VAL A 72 4.02 15.57 -17.58
C VAL A 72 5.01 14.96 -18.58
N PRO A 73 6.34 14.87 -18.31
CA PRO A 73 7.28 14.32 -19.28
C PRO A 73 7.05 12.84 -19.61
N TYR A 74 6.36 12.11 -18.72
CA TYR A 74 6.17 10.67 -18.81
C TYR A 74 4.74 10.27 -19.14
N ALA A 75 3.77 11.19 -19.01
CA ALA A 75 2.33 10.92 -19.03
C ALA A 75 1.80 10.21 -20.29
N GLN A 76 2.51 10.31 -21.42
CA GLN A 76 2.11 9.63 -22.67
C GLN A 76 2.63 8.19 -22.78
N SER A 77 3.53 7.77 -21.89
CA SER A 77 4.27 6.50 -22.01
C SER A 77 4.35 5.69 -20.71
N VAL A 78 4.15 6.31 -19.56
CA VAL A 78 4.02 5.65 -18.27
C VAL A 78 2.55 5.61 -17.88
N ASN A 79 2.07 4.43 -17.49
CA ASN A 79 0.68 4.22 -17.10
C ASN A 79 0.50 4.55 -15.62
N PHE A 80 0.25 5.82 -15.29
CA PHE A 80 0.02 6.23 -13.91
C PHE A 80 -1.38 5.83 -13.44
N SER A 81 -1.46 4.97 -12.43
CA SER A 81 -2.72 4.61 -11.78
C SER A 81 -3.12 5.65 -10.73
N TYR A 82 -2.18 6.05 -9.87
CA TYR A 82 -2.44 7.01 -8.79
C TYR A 82 -1.23 7.93 -8.55
N ILE A 83 -1.49 9.18 -8.20
CA ILE A 83 -0.52 10.05 -7.51
C ILE A 83 -0.81 9.98 -6.01
N ASN A 84 0.18 9.55 -5.23
CA ASN A 84 0.05 9.31 -3.79
C ASN A 84 0.71 10.42 -2.97
N ALA A 85 -0.10 11.27 -2.33
CA ALA A 85 0.35 12.36 -1.47
C ALA A 85 0.64 11.86 -0.04
N GLY A 86 1.92 11.56 0.23
CA GLY A 86 2.39 11.10 1.53
C GLY A 86 2.23 9.60 1.79
N ASN A 87 3.04 9.08 2.71
CA ASN A 87 3.04 7.69 3.14
C ASN A 87 3.13 7.61 4.67
N GLU A 88 2.10 7.07 5.31
CA GLU A 88 2.03 6.79 6.75
C GLU A 88 2.29 8.02 7.63
N VAL A 89 1.95 9.22 7.16
CA VAL A 89 2.14 10.47 7.92
C VAL A 89 0.96 10.80 8.85
N ILE A 90 -0.08 9.96 8.85
CA ILE A 90 -1.29 10.12 9.65
C ILE A 90 -1.38 8.92 10.63
N PRO A 91 -1.43 9.17 11.95
CA PRO A 91 -1.25 10.46 12.61
C PRO A 91 0.22 10.93 12.60
N GLY A 92 0.46 12.23 12.62
CA GLY A 92 1.84 12.75 12.61
C GLY A 92 1.93 14.25 12.41
N THR A 93 3.14 14.81 12.46
CA THR A 93 3.39 16.25 12.31
C THR A 93 3.07 16.76 10.91
N LEU A 94 3.12 15.87 9.90
CA LEU A 94 2.83 16.20 8.51
C LEU A 94 1.36 15.94 8.12
N ALA A 95 0.55 15.35 9.01
CA ALA A 95 -0.81 14.91 8.72
C ALA A 95 -1.71 16.03 8.16
N ASN A 96 -1.61 17.24 8.73
CA ASN A 96 -2.40 18.40 8.31
C ASN A 96 -2.07 18.90 6.89
N TYR A 97 -0.94 18.50 6.31
CA TYR A 97 -0.54 18.89 4.96
C TYR A 97 -1.06 17.92 3.89
N VAL A 98 -1.49 16.71 4.25
CA VAL A 98 -1.92 15.70 3.28
C VAL A 98 -3.09 16.19 2.43
N TYR A 99 -4.18 16.61 3.07
CA TYR A 99 -5.38 17.01 2.34
C TYR A 99 -5.15 18.22 1.40
N PRO A 100 -4.56 19.35 1.85
CA PRO A 100 -4.28 20.45 0.93
C PRO A 100 -3.27 20.08 -0.18
N ALA A 101 -2.29 19.21 0.10
CA ALA A 101 -1.37 18.71 -0.93
C ALA A 101 -2.12 17.91 -2.01
N MET A 102 -3.04 17.03 -1.61
CA MET A 102 -3.90 16.29 -2.55
C MET A 102 -4.69 17.25 -3.45
N GLN A 103 -5.29 18.29 -2.89
CA GLN A 103 -6.06 19.28 -3.66
C GLN A 103 -5.20 20.05 -4.67
N ASN A 104 -3.99 20.45 -4.27
CA ASN A 104 -3.08 21.19 -5.15
C ASN A 104 -2.52 20.30 -6.26
N LEU A 105 -2.18 19.03 -5.96
CA LEU A 105 -1.76 18.05 -6.96
C LEU A 105 -2.86 17.75 -7.98
N ASP A 106 -4.10 17.53 -7.51
CA ASP A 106 -5.28 17.31 -8.37
C ASP A 106 -5.54 18.51 -9.28
N SER A 107 -5.44 19.73 -8.75
CA SER A 107 -5.58 20.96 -9.54
C SER A 107 -4.48 21.10 -10.59
N ALA A 108 -3.23 20.76 -10.24
CA ALA A 108 -2.09 20.81 -11.16
C ALA A 108 -2.19 19.76 -12.29
N LEU A 109 -2.65 18.54 -11.98
CA LEU A 109 -2.90 17.49 -12.97
C LEU A 109 -4.00 17.91 -13.96
N GLN A 110 -5.12 18.43 -13.45
CA GLN A 110 -6.20 18.95 -14.30
C GLN A 110 -5.73 20.11 -15.19
N ALA A 111 -4.94 21.05 -14.66
CA ALA A 111 -4.38 22.14 -15.44
C ALA A 111 -3.41 21.66 -16.54
N ALA A 112 -2.77 20.51 -16.35
CA ALA A 112 -1.96 19.82 -17.36
C ALA A 112 -2.79 18.93 -18.31
N ASN A 113 -4.12 18.91 -18.20
CA ASN A 113 -5.04 18.02 -18.91
C ASN A 113 -4.75 16.53 -18.68
N LEU A 114 -4.35 16.17 -17.46
CA LEU A 114 -4.11 14.80 -17.04
C LEU A 114 -5.19 14.36 -16.07
N ASP A 115 -5.88 13.27 -16.40
CA ASP A 115 -6.93 12.66 -15.57
C ASP A 115 -6.33 11.49 -14.76
N ILE A 116 -5.41 11.81 -13.84
CA ILE A 116 -4.75 10.83 -12.98
C ILE A 116 -5.30 11.01 -11.56
N PRO A 117 -5.91 9.98 -10.94
CA PRO A 117 -6.46 10.09 -9.59
C PRO A 117 -5.39 10.40 -8.53
N VAL A 118 -5.75 11.26 -7.58
CA VAL A 118 -4.89 11.60 -6.42
C VAL A 118 -5.43 10.96 -5.15
N THR A 119 -4.56 10.29 -4.41
CA THR A 119 -4.85 9.58 -3.15
C THR A 119 -3.77 9.82 -2.10
N THR A 120 -3.87 9.15 -0.95
CA THR A 120 -2.84 9.10 0.10
C THR A 120 -2.76 7.67 0.67
N SER A 121 -1.61 7.32 1.24
CA SER A 121 -1.34 6.02 1.83
C SER A 121 -1.23 6.13 3.34
N VAL A 122 -2.00 5.31 4.06
CA VAL A 122 -2.02 5.28 5.53
C VAL A 122 -1.58 3.93 6.07
N SER A 123 -1.00 3.91 7.26
CA SER A 123 -0.84 2.68 8.03
C SER A 123 -2.13 2.37 8.79
N THR A 124 -2.21 1.19 9.40
CA THR A 124 -3.33 0.84 10.29
C THR A 124 -3.37 1.66 11.59
N GLU A 125 -2.37 2.49 11.89
CA GLU A 125 -2.36 3.40 13.06
C GLU A 125 -3.44 4.48 12.98
N VAL A 126 -4.03 4.70 11.81
CA VAL A 126 -5.22 5.58 11.69
C VAL A 126 -6.44 5.01 12.40
N LEU A 127 -6.49 3.70 12.67
CA LEU A 127 -7.58 3.03 13.36
C LEU A 127 -7.39 3.14 14.88
N GLY A 128 -8.45 3.54 15.59
CA GLY A 128 -8.49 3.52 17.06
C GLY A 128 -9.15 2.26 17.61
N VAL A 129 -10.07 1.68 16.84
CA VAL A 129 -10.71 0.40 17.13
C VAL A 129 -10.66 -0.43 15.85
N SER A 130 -10.29 -1.70 15.97
CA SER A 130 -10.20 -2.65 14.84
C SER A 130 -10.66 -4.07 15.20
N TYR A 131 -11.16 -4.29 16.43
CA TYR A 131 -11.68 -5.59 16.86
C TYR A 131 -13.06 -5.45 17.56
N PRO A 132 -14.07 -6.25 17.16
CA PRO A 132 -14.10 -7.01 15.91
C PRO A 132 -14.12 -6.05 14.69
N PRO A 133 -13.91 -6.53 13.45
CA PRO A 133 -13.75 -5.66 12.28
C PRO A 133 -14.91 -4.67 12.03
N SER A 134 -16.16 -5.04 12.33
CA SER A 134 -17.34 -4.16 12.26
C SER A 134 -17.25 -2.94 13.19
N GLN A 135 -16.45 -3.05 14.25
CA GLN A 135 -16.16 -1.95 15.17
C GLN A 135 -15.02 -1.04 14.69
N GLY A 136 -14.38 -1.36 13.56
CA GLY A 136 -13.43 -0.53 12.83
C GLY A 136 -13.80 0.95 12.82
N ALA A 137 -12.95 1.81 13.36
CA ALA A 137 -13.16 3.26 13.44
C ALA A 137 -11.83 4.00 13.46
N PHE A 138 -11.77 5.16 12.79
CA PHE A 138 -10.59 6.03 12.90
C PHE A 138 -10.37 6.48 14.36
N SER A 139 -9.11 6.60 14.76
CA SER A 139 -8.74 7.04 16.10
C SER A 139 -9.18 8.48 16.37
N GLN A 140 -9.26 8.89 17.64
CA GLN A 140 -9.58 10.27 17.99
C GLN A 140 -8.59 11.28 17.40
N THR A 141 -7.32 10.87 17.23
CA THR A 141 -6.26 11.68 16.64
C THR A 141 -6.35 11.72 15.11
N ALA A 142 -6.56 10.58 14.46
CA ALA A 142 -6.58 10.50 13.00
C ALA A 142 -7.93 10.94 12.40
N GLY A 143 -9.04 10.66 13.07
CA GLY A 143 -10.40 10.89 12.57
C GLY A 143 -10.66 12.31 12.04
N PRO A 144 -10.32 13.39 12.77
CA PRO A 144 -10.47 14.76 12.28
C PRO A 144 -9.67 15.07 11.01
N ILE A 145 -8.52 14.41 10.82
CA ILE A 145 -7.68 14.58 9.63
C ILE A 145 -8.20 13.71 8.47
N MET A 146 -8.60 12.47 8.77
CA MET A 146 -9.11 11.53 7.78
C MET A 146 -10.45 11.98 7.21
N ALA A 147 -11.33 12.60 7.99
CA ALA A 147 -12.68 13.01 7.55
C ALA A 147 -12.69 13.83 6.23
N PRO A 148 -11.95 14.94 6.08
CA PRO A 148 -11.89 15.66 4.81
C PRO A 148 -11.22 14.86 3.69
N ILE A 149 -10.21 14.02 4.00
CA ILE A 149 -9.52 13.17 3.03
C ILE A 149 -10.49 12.15 2.43
N VAL A 150 -11.19 11.39 3.27
CA VAL A 150 -12.09 10.32 2.79
C VAL A 150 -13.31 10.91 2.08
N SER A 151 -13.77 12.10 2.49
CA SER A 151 -14.83 12.84 1.78
C SER A 151 -14.39 13.26 0.37
N TYR A 152 -13.16 13.74 0.24
CA TYR A 152 -12.57 14.02 -1.06
C TYR A 152 -12.44 12.77 -1.94
N LEU A 153 -11.93 11.68 -1.37
CA LEU A 153 -11.82 10.39 -2.07
C LEU A 153 -13.18 9.88 -2.55
N GLY A 154 -14.20 9.96 -1.69
CA GLY A 154 -15.58 9.56 -2.03
C GLY A 154 -16.18 10.41 -3.15
N LYS A 155 -15.92 11.72 -3.16
CA LYS A 155 -16.35 12.64 -4.23
C LYS A 155 -15.62 12.38 -5.55
N LYS A 156 -14.33 12.05 -5.49
CA LYS A 156 -13.48 11.78 -6.66
C LYS A 156 -13.58 10.34 -7.17
N GLN A 157 -14.23 9.46 -6.41
CA GLN A 157 -14.29 8.03 -6.67
C GLN A 157 -12.89 7.39 -6.74
N THR A 158 -11.98 7.88 -5.90
CA THR A 158 -10.60 7.40 -5.79
C THR A 158 -10.46 6.53 -4.54
N PRO A 159 -9.74 5.40 -4.58
CA PRO A 159 -9.53 4.57 -3.40
C PRO A 159 -8.63 5.26 -2.36
N LEU A 160 -8.75 4.83 -1.10
CA LEU A 160 -7.75 5.04 -0.05
C LEU A 160 -6.70 3.92 -0.15
N LEU A 161 -5.41 4.29 -0.10
CA LEU A 161 -4.33 3.32 -0.02
C LEU A 161 -4.01 2.99 1.43
N VAL A 162 -3.91 1.71 1.75
CA VAL A 162 -3.66 1.22 3.12
C VAL A 162 -2.54 0.20 3.12
N ASN A 163 -1.55 0.43 3.98
CA ASN A 163 -0.49 -0.52 4.26
C ASN A 163 -1.01 -1.53 5.30
N VAL A 164 -1.15 -2.79 4.89
CA VAL A 164 -1.79 -3.88 5.66
C VAL A 164 -0.76 -4.95 5.99
N TYR A 165 -0.39 -5.06 7.26
CA TYR A 165 0.63 -6.01 7.70
C TYR A 165 0.14 -6.90 8.86
N PRO A 166 -0.46 -8.07 8.55
CA PRO A 166 -0.72 -9.13 9.52
C PRO A 166 0.52 -9.53 10.33
N TYR A 167 1.71 -9.47 9.71
CA TYR A 167 2.98 -9.74 10.38
C TYR A 167 3.18 -8.89 11.65
N PHE A 168 2.96 -7.57 11.57
CA PHE A 168 3.23 -6.69 12.72
C PHE A 168 2.29 -6.99 13.88
N ALA A 169 1.00 -7.19 13.60
CA ALA A 169 0.01 -7.60 14.59
C ALA A 169 0.37 -8.95 15.26
N TYR A 170 0.78 -9.95 14.47
CA TYR A 170 1.27 -11.23 15.00
C TYR A 170 2.54 -11.05 15.86
N SER A 171 3.53 -10.35 15.33
CA SER A 171 4.84 -10.22 15.97
C SER A 171 4.78 -9.46 17.30
N SER A 172 3.86 -8.49 17.42
CA SER A 172 3.67 -7.69 18.64
C SER A 172 2.85 -8.41 19.70
N ASP A 173 1.95 -9.31 19.31
CA ASP A 173 1.05 -10.02 20.23
C ASP A 173 0.78 -11.47 19.76
N PRO A 174 1.81 -12.34 19.79
CA PRO A 174 1.68 -13.72 19.32
C PRO A 174 0.81 -14.59 20.25
N GLU A 175 0.49 -14.11 21.45
CA GLU A 175 -0.40 -14.79 22.37
C GLU A 175 -1.85 -14.70 21.90
N ASN A 176 -2.29 -13.54 21.42
CA ASN A 176 -3.67 -13.33 20.98
C ASN A 176 -3.84 -13.40 19.45
N VAL A 177 -2.83 -13.03 18.68
CA VAL A 177 -2.84 -13.15 17.21
C VAL A 177 -2.11 -14.43 16.84
N LYS A 178 -2.86 -15.45 16.40
CA LYS A 178 -2.28 -16.75 16.03
C LYS A 178 -1.60 -16.69 14.66
N LEU A 179 -0.51 -17.45 14.52
CA LEU A 179 0.30 -17.46 13.30
C LEU A 179 -0.50 -17.96 12.09
N ASP A 180 -1.32 -18.99 12.27
CA ASP A 180 -2.16 -19.56 11.20
C ASP A 180 -3.21 -18.56 10.69
N TYR A 181 -3.78 -17.75 11.60
CA TYR A 181 -4.67 -16.64 11.24
C TYR A 181 -3.94 -15.55 10.44
N ALA A 182 -2.69 -15.23 10.79
CA ALA A 182 -1.90 -14.23 10.07
C ALA A 182 -1.36 -14.74 8.72
N LEU A 183 -1.18 -16.06 8.57
CA LEU A 183 -0.62 -16.71 7.37
C LEU A 183 -1.68 -17.26 6.40
N PHE A 184 -2.98 -16.99 6.59
CA PHE A 184 -4.08 -17.57 5.81
C PHE A 184 -4.19 -19.11 5.88
N THR A 185 -3.68 -19.74 6.93
CA THR A 185 -3.68 -21.22 7.07
C THR A 185 -4.62 -21.74 8.14
N ALA A 186 -5.38 -20.85 8.80
CA ALA A 186 -6.41 -21.26 9.76
C ALA A 186 -7.47 -22.17 9.12
N GLN A 187 -7.84 -23.24 9.81
CA GLN A 187 -8.76 -24.27 9.30
C GLN A 187 -10.25 -23.93 9.48
N GLY A 188 -10.56 -22.74 9.97
CA GLY A 188 -11.93 -22.30 10.24
C GLY A 188 -12.01 -20.82 10.59
N VAL A 189 -13.21 -20.37 10.97
CA VAL A 189 -13.43 -18.99 11.42
C VAL A 189 -12.68 -18.75 12.73
N VAL A 190 -11.78 -17.77 12.73
CA VAL A 190 -11.02 -17.33 13.92
C VAL A 190 -11.78 -16.21 14.64
N VAL A 191 -12.35 -15.27 13.89
CA VAL A 191 -13.17 -14.18 14.43
C VAL A 191 -14.57 -14.24 13.82
N GLN A 192 -15.58 -14.45 14.66
CA GLN A 192 -16.98 -14.33 14.28
C GLN A 192 -17.49 -12.94 14.69
N ASP A 193 -17.91 -12.15 13.71
CA ASP A 193 -18.37 -10.76 13.87
C ASP A 193 -19.77 -10.61 13.27
N GLY A 194 -20.79 -10.81 14.10
CA GLY A 194 -22.17 -10.93 13.63
C GLY A 194 -22.30 -12.10 12.65
N SER A 195 -22.71 -11.81 11.41
CA SER A 195 -22.79 -12.81 10.33
C SER A 195 -21.49 -12.98 9.53
N LEU A 196 -20.46 -12.17 9.79
CA LEU A 196 -19.19 -12.20 9.06
C LEU A 196 -18.19 -13.08 9.82
N GLY A 197 -17.62 -14.06 9.14
CA GLY A 197 -16.57 -14.92 9.67
C GLY A 197 -15.23 -14.60 9.00
N TYR A 198 -14.21 -14.33 9.80
CA TYR A 198 -12.84 -14.08 9.32
C TYR A 198 -11.97 -15.28 9.66
N ASN A 199 -11.37 -15.88 8.63
CA ASN A 199 -10.40 -16.98 8.74
C ASN A 199 -8.96 -16.51 8.50
N ASN A 200 -8.75 -15.26 8.10
CA ASN A 200 -7.42 -14.66 7.95
C ASN A 200 -7.43 -13.21 8.46
N LEU A 201 -6.28 -12.76 8.97
CA LEU A 201 -6.14 -11.43 9.57
C LEU A 201 -6.12 -10.30 8.54
N PHE A 202 -5.68 -10.58 7.31
CA PHE A 202 -5.68 -9.61 6.21
C PHE A 202 -7.10 -9.06 5.95
N ASP A 203 -8.07 -9.96 5.77
CA ASP A 203 -9.48 -9.59 5.57
C ASP A 203 -10.03 -8.79 6.74
N ALA A 204 -9.69 -9.19 7.97
CA ALA A 204 -10.13 -8.50 9.17
C ALA A 204 -9.57 -7.06 9.25
N ILE A 205 -8.32 -6.83 8.84
CA ILE A 205 -7.73 -5.49 8.80
C ILE A 205 -8.38 -4.64 7.70
N VAL A 206 -8.56 -5.21 6.50
CA VAL A 206 -9.21 -4.53 5.37
C VAL A 206 -10.65 -4.14 5.74
N ASP A 207 -11.42 -5.05 6.35
CA ASP A 207 -12.81 -4.78 6.74
C ASP A 207 -12.95 -3.86 7.96
N SER A 208 -11.93 -3.80 8.82
CA SER A 208 -11.82 -2.75 9.85
C SER A 208 -11.68 -1.38 9.22
N THR A 209 -10.90 -1.26 8.14
CA THR A 209 -10.76 -0.02 7.38
C THR A 209 -12.07 0.35 6.70
N TYR A 210 -12.74 -0.59 6.01
CA TYR A 210 -14.05 -0.33 5.40
C TYR A 210 -15.09 0.11 6.42
N SER A 211 -15.10 -0.50 7.61
CA SER A 211 -16.01 -0.10 8.69
C SER A 211 -15.70 1.31 9.22
N ALA A 212 -14.43 1.71 9.27
CA ALA A 212 -14.03 3.07 9.62
C ALA A 212 -14.47 4.09 8.56
N LEU A 213 -14.32 3.76 7.28
CA LEU A 213 -14.79 4.58 6.15
C LEU A 213 -16.30 4.78 6.18
N GLU A 214 -17.07 3.71 6.42
CA GLU A 214 -18.53 3.77 6.57
C GLU A 214 -18.96 4.67 7.73
N LYS A 215 -18.30 4.57 8.89
CA LYS A 215 -18.56 5.44 10.05
C LYS A 215 -18.18 6.90 9.83
N ALA A 216 -17.23 7.16 8.93
CA ALA A 216 -16.91 8.51 8.45
C ALA A 216 -17.87 8.99 7.34
N GLY A 217 -18.91 8.21 7.02
CA GLY A 217 -19.92 8.55 6.01
C GLY A 217 -19.47 8.32 4.57
N GLN A 218 -18.40 7.54 4.35
CA GLN A 218 -17.78 7.32 3.03
C GLN A 218 -17.81 5.84 2.64
N SER A 219 -19.01 5.27 2.53
CA SER A 219 -19.20 3.85 2.22
C SER A 219 -18.77 3.43 0.80
N ASN A 220 -18.64 4.39 -0.11
CA ASN A 220 -18.26 4.19 -1.51
C ASN A 220 -16.75 4.33 -1.77
N VAL A 221 -15.96 4.68 -0.76
CA VAL A 221 -14.49 4.72 -0.89
C VAL A 221 -13.96 3.30 -0.85
N GLU A 222 -13.21 2.94 -1.89
CA GLU A 222 -12.53 1.66 -1.98
C GLU A 222 -11.21 1.65 -1.24
N VAL A 223 -10.74 0.45 -0.89
CA VAL A 223 -9.43 0.22 -0.28
C VAL A 223 -8.54 -0.46 -1.30
N VAL A 224 -7.36 0.11 -1.52
CA VAL A 224 -6.23 -0.54 -2.19
C VAL A 224 -5.22 -0.90 -1.12
N VAL A 225 -4.78 -2.15 -1.07
CA VAL A 225 -3.70 -2.56 -0.17
C VAL A 225 -2.38 -2.16 -0.80
N SER A 226 -1.84 -1.02 -0.38
CA SER A 226 -0.66 -0.40 -1.00
C SER A 226 0.67 -0.97 -0.55
N GLU A 227 0.66 -1.73 0.55
CA GLU A 227 1.75 -2.57 1.02
C GLU A 227 1.18 -3.75 1.78
N THR A 228 1.76 -4.92 1.57
CA THR A 228 1.63 -6.06 2.47
C THR A 228 2.79 -7.01 2.28
N GLY A 229 3.27 -7.65 3.35
CA GLY A 229 4.41 -8.55 3.25
C GLY A 229 4.76 -9.20 4.57
N TRP A 230 5.77 -10.06 4.52
CA TRP A 230 6.26 -10.80 5.67
C TRP A 230 7.79 -10.96 5.59
N PRO A 231 8.54 -10.59 6.65
CA PRO A 231 9.98 -10.64 6.62
C PRO A 231 10.49 -12.08 6.66
N SER A 232 11.52 -12.36 5.86
CA SER A 232 12.15 -13.67 5.75
C SER A 232 13.23 -13.95 6.79
N SER A 233 13.70 -12.91 7.49
CA SER A 233 14.77 -12.97 8.48
C SER A 233 14.76 -11.68 9.35
N GLY A 234 15.82 -11.45 10.12
CA GLY A 234 16.01 -10.23 10.91
C GLY A 234 15.65 -10.35 12.39
N GLY A 235 15.39 -11.57 12.87
CA GLY A 235 15.24 -11.87 14.30
C GLY A 235 13.87 -11.56 14.91
N GLY A 236 12.91 -11.07 14.11
CA GLY A 236 11.53 -10.87 14.54
C GLY A 236 10.78 -12.19 14.74
N ASN A 237 9.79 -12.20 15.62
CA ASN A 237 8.99 -13.40 15.86
C ASN A 237 8.26 -13.81 14.56
N GLY A 238 8.41 -15.07 14.15
CA GLY A 238 7.85 -15.60 12.91
C GLY A 238 8.52 -15.12 11.62
N ALA A 239 9.58 -14.32 11.68
CA ALA A 239 10.32 -13.85 10.51
C ALA A 239 11.23 -14.96 9.95
N THR A 240 10.68 -15.80 9.08
CA THR A 240 11.38 -16.94 8.45
C THR A 240 11.07 -17.01 6.97
N ILE A 241 11.98 -17.60 6.18
CA ILE A 241 11.77 -17.86 4.74
C ILE A 241 10.47 -18.64 4.51
N GLU A 242 10.17 -19.64 5.33
CA GLU A 242 8.97 -20.48 5.21
C GLU A 242 7.68 -19.67 5.43
N ASN A 243 7.63 -18.83 6.47
CA ASN A 243 6.47 -18.00 6.74
C ASN A 243 6.32 -16.88 5.69
N ALA A 244 7.42 -16.29 5.24
CA ALA A 244 7.40 -15.26 4.19
C ALA A 244 6.87 -15.81 2.86
N LYS A 245 7.36 -17.01 2.47
CA LYS A 245 6.85 -17.74 1.31
C LYS A 245 5.36 -18.05 1.45
N THR A 246 4.94 -18.55 2.61
CA THR A 246 3.55 -18.92 2.89
C THR A 246 2.64 -17.70 2.79
N TYR A 247 3.00 -16.62 3.47
CA TYR A 247 2.22 -15.39 3.49
C TYR A 247 2.02 -14.81 2.09
N ASN A 248 3.12 -14.55 1.37
CA ASN A 248 3.05 -13.85 0.09
C ASN A 248 2.32 -14.67 -0.99
N ASN A 249 2.54 -15.99 -1.07
CA ASN A 249 1.82 -16.83 -2.02
C ASN A 249 0.33 -16.99 -1.67
N ASN A 250 -0.01 -17.02 -0.37
CA ASN A 250 -1.41 -17.09 0.04
C ASN A 250 -2.16 -15.76 -0.19
N VAL A 251 -1.49 -14.62 0.01
CA VAL A 251 -2.05 -13.31 -0.37
C VAL A 251 -2.34 -13.28 -1.87
N LEU A 252 -1.37 -13.67 -2.71
CA LEU A 252 -1.56 -13.74 -4.17
C LEU A 252 -2.75 -14.62 -4.55
N THR A 253 -2.79 -15.86 -4.03
CA THR A 253 -3.88 -16.80 -4.29
C THR A 253 -5.25 -16.24 -3.85
N HIS A 254 -5.29 -15.57 -2.70
CA HIS A 254 -6.52 -14.98 -2.17
C HIS A 254 -7.03 -13.84 -3.06
N VAL A 255 -6.16 -12.91 -3.46
CA VAL A 255 -6.56 -11.75 -4.27
C VAL A 255 -6.87 -12.13 -5.72
N GLU A 256 -6.13 -13.07 -6.30
CA GLU A 256 -6.38 -13.63 -7.64
C GLU A 256 -7.69 -14.44 -7.69
N GLY A 257 -8.07 -15.07 -6.57
CA GLY A 257 -9.35 -15.77 -6.46
C GLY A 257 -10.58 -14.85 -6.55
N GLY A 258 -10.39 -13.52 -6.44
CA GLY A 258 -11.47 -12.54 -6.60
C GLY A 258 -12.59 -12.65 -5.57
N THR A 259 -12.35 -13.35 -4.45
CA THR A 259 -13.37 -13.58 -3.42
C THR A 259 -13.71 -12.30 -2.65
N GLY A 260 -12.80 -11.33 -2.66
CA GLY A 260 -12.87 -10.16 -1.79
C GLY A 260 -12.81 -10.55 -0.31
N THR A 261 -13.28 -9.66 0.54
CA THR A 261 -13.38 -9.86 1.99
C THR A 261 -14.79 -10.27 2.41
N PRO A 262 -15.01 -10.76 3.65
CA PRO A 262 -16.36 -11.02 4.16
C PRO A 262 -17.32 -9.83 4.04
N LYS A 263 -16.87 -8.59 4.28
CA LYS A 263 -17.70 -7.37 4.18
C LYS A 263 -17.84 -6.83 2.75
N ARG A 264 -16.94 -7.21 1.83
CA ARG A 264 -16.95 -6.83 0.41
C ARG A 264 -16.78 -8.07 -0.49
N PRO A 265 -17.73 -9.02 -0.45
CA PRO A 265 -17.59 -10.28 -1.18
C PRO A 265 -17.66 -10.07 -2.70
N GLY A 266 -16.86 -10.84 -3.44
CA GLY A 266 -16.80 -10.81 -4.91
C GLY A 266 -16.15 -9.58 -5.50
N LYS A 267 -15.46 -8.78 -4.68
CA LYS A 267 -14.74 -7.57 -5.11
C LYS A 267 -13.25 -7.81 -5.04
N GLU A 268 -12.56 -7.64 -6.18
CA GLU A 268 -11.10 -7.71 -6.22
C GLU A 268 -10.46 -6.68 -5.30
N ILE A 269 -9.41 -7.10 -4.60
CA ILE A 269 -8.61 -6.26 -3.71
C ILE A 269 -7.30 -5.98 -4.40
N GLU A 270 -7.18 -4.81 -5.03
CA GLU A 270 -5.91 -4.38 -5.60
C GLU A 270 -4.84 -4.34 -4.49
N THR A 271 -3.77 -5.12 -4.67
CA THR A 271 -2.78 -5.38 -3.62
C THR A 271 -1.35 -5.28 -4.16
N TYR A 272 -0.49 -4.61 -3.41
CA TYR A 272 0.93 -4.43 -3.70
C TYR A 272 1.77 -5.14 -2.63
N LEU A 273 2.55 -6.13 -3.05
CA LEU A 273 3.48 -6.82 -2.15
C LEU A 273 4.68 -5.91 -1.81
N PHE A 274 4.98 -5.82 -0.53
CA PHE A 274 6.16 -5.16 0.00
C PHE A 274 7.23 -6.20 0.37
N ALA A 275 8.40 -6.23 -0.26
CA ALA A 275 8.85 -5.39 -1.38
C ALA A 275 9.62 -6.21 -2.42
N MET A 276 9.97 -5.59 -3.55
CA MET A 276 10.70 -6.30 -4.62
C MET A 276 12.04 -6.85 -4.15
N PHE A 277 12.81 -6.08 -3.37
CA PHE A 277 14.15 -6.44 -2.94
C PHE A 277 14.35 -6.30 -1.43
N ASN A 278 15.29 -7.05 -0.88
CA ASN A 278 15.85 -6.76 0.44
C ASN A 278 16.59 -5.40 0.39
N GLU A 279 16.29 -4.52 1.34
CA GLU A 279 16.76 -3.12 1.36
C GLU A 279 17.81 -2.93 2.48
N ASN A 280 19.11 -3.00 2.13
CA ASN A 280 20.19 -3.06 3.12
C ASN A 280 20.44 -1.76 3.92
N GLN A 281 19.87 -0.62 3.50
CA GLN A 281 19.97 0.64 4.23
C GLN A 281 18.75 0.94 5.10
N LYS A 282 17.76 0.03 5.16
CA LYS A 282 16.71 0.08 6.18
C LYS A 282 17.25 -0.23 7.58
N PRO A 283 16.51 0.13 8.66
CA PRO A 283 16.89 -0.22 10.03
C PRO A 283 17.22 -1.71 10.17
N ALA A 284 18.29 -2.02 10.91
CA ALA A 284 18.74 -3.40 11.07
C ALA A 284 17.64 -4.28 11.68
N GLY A 285 17.45 -5.48 11.11
CA GLY A 285 16.43 -6.43 11.55
C GLY A 285 15.47 -6.81 10.42
N THR A 286 14.19 -6.94 10.75
CA THR A 286 13.14 -7.43 9.83
C THR A 286 12.95 -6.52 8.61
N GLU A 287 13.11 -5.21 8.81
CA GLU A 287 12.96 -4.20 7.76
C GLU A 287 13.91 -4.42 6.56
N GLN A 288 15.09 -5.00 6.78
CA GLN A 288 16.05 -5.31 5.70
C GLN A 288 15.69 -6.59 4.92
N ASN A 289 14.67 -7.34 5.35
CA ASN A 289 14.42 -8.73 4.91
C ASN A 289 12.99 -8.97 4.37
N LEU A 290 12.31 -7.92 3.92
CA LEU A 290 10.97 -7.96 3.32
C LEU A 290 10.96 -8.24 1.81
N GLY A 291 12.13 -8.41 1.20
CA GLY A 291 12.27 -8.65 -0.23
C GLY A 291 11.72 -9.99 -0.71
N LEU A 292 11.07 -9.99 -1.87
CA LEU A 292 10.78 -11.19 -2.65
C LEU A 292 12.05 -11.70 -3.37
N PHE A 293 12.94 -10.77 -3.74
CA PHE A 293 14.23 -11.05 -4.39
C PHE A 293 15.40 -10.50 -3.57
N HIS A 294 16.55 -11.15 -3.72
CA HIS A 294 17.84 -10.60 -3.34
C HIS A 294 18.25 -9.48 -4.32
N PRO A 295 19.15 -8.57 -3.93
CA PRO A 295 19.66 -7.52 -4.83
C PRO A 295 20.35 -8.03 -6.10
N ASP A 296 20.79 -9.29 -6.13
CA ASP A 296 21.32 -9.95 -7.34
C ASP A 296 20.21 -10.52 -8.27
N MET A 297 18.94 -10.23 -7.97
CA MET A 297 17.72 -10.69 -8.66
C MET A 297 17.42 -12.19 -8.50
N THR A 298 18.12 -12.90 -7.62
CA THR A 298 17.71 -14.26 -7.24
C THR A 298 16.53 -14.21 -6.27
N GLU A 299 15.67 -15.22 -6.30
CA GLU A 299 14.52 -15.31 -5.39
C GLU A 299 15.00 -15.60 -3.96
N VAL A 300 14.47 -14.88 -2.96
CA VAL A 300 14.66 -15.24 -1.54
C VAL A 300 13.92 -16.55 -1.23
N TYR A 301 12.74 -16.70 -1.84
CA TYR A 301 11.90 -17.88 -1.87
C TYR A 301 11.07 -17.86 -3.16
N PRO A 302 10.62 -19.03 -3.68
CA PRO A 302 9.73 -19.07 -4.83
C PRO A 302 8.43 -18.31 -4.57
N VAL A 303 8.09 -17.39 -5.48
CA VAL A 303 6.83 -16.63 -5.48
C VAL A 303 6.08 -16.92 -6.77
N ASP A 304 4.86 -17.41 -6.61
CA ASP A 304 3.98 -17.81 -7.68
C ASP A 304 3.16 -16.59 -8.14
N PHE A 305 3.82 -15.66 -8.84
CA PHE A 305 3.13 -14.63 -9.61
C PHE A 305 2.42 -15.33 -10.78
N THR A 306 1.19 -15.81 -10.57
CA THR A 306 0.49 -16.51 -11.64
C THR A 306 0.05 -15.53 -12.72
N SER A 307 -0.12 -16.06 -13.92
CA SER A 307 -0.26 -15.33 -15.19
C SER A 307 -1.67 -14.83 -15.46
#